data_AF-A0A2D6JH15-F1
#
_entry.id   AF-A0A2D6JH15-F1
#
_cell.length_a   1.000
_cell.length_b   1.000
_cell.length_c   1.000
_cell.angle_alpha   90.00
_cell.angle_beta   90.00
_cell.angle_gamma   90.00
#
_symmetry.space_group_name_H-M   'P 1'
#
loop_
_entity.id
_entity.type
_entity.pdbx_description
1 polymer ?
#
loop_
_entity_poly.entity_id
_entity_poly.type
_entity_poly.pdbx_seq_one_letter_code
_entity_poly.pdbx_strand_id
1 'polypeptide(L)'
;MGWSSERIRQLRLKLGWSRAEFGRRLGLNLDGVYKLEDGALLLSAAILDELDKLQESVESYSRGIKYKASAASKFQNKSMTQATSRDLEEIALETETK
;
A
#
# COMPACT_ATOMS: atom_id res chain seq x y z
N MET A 1 -7.55 20.73 -0.64
CA MET A 1 -8.24 19.73 0.20
C MET A 1 -7.39 19.52 1.45
N GLY A 2 -7.89 19.93 2.62
CA GLY A 2 -7.11 19.90 3.87
C GLY A 2 -7.05 18.52 4.53
N TRP A 3 -6.17 18.37 5.50
CA TRP A 3 -6.15 17.23 6.40
C TRP A 3 -7.37 17.26 7.32
N SER A 4 -8.22 16.24 7.22
CA SER A 4 -9.32 16.00 8.16
C SER A 4 -8.88 15.01 9.24
N SER A 5 -9.47 15.12 10.43
CA SER A 5 -9.21 14.23 11.57
C SER A 5 -9.35 12.74 11.22
N GLU A 6 -10.39 12.38 10.47
CA GLU A 6 -10.58 11.02 9.95
C GLU A 6 -9.42 10.58 9.04
N ARG A 7 -8.95 11.46 8.15
CA ARG A 7 -7.87 11.12 7.20
C ARG A 7 -6.54 10.88 7.93
N ILE A 8 -6.27 11.64 8.98
CA ILE A 8 -5.10 11.45 9.85
C ILE A 8 -5.19 10.09 10.55
N ARG A 9 -6.37 9.74 11.09
CA ARG A 9 -6.61 8.44 11.71
C ARG A 9 -6.41 7.28 10.72
N GLN A 10 -6.93 7.40 9.51
CA GLN A 10 -6.75 6.40 8.45
C GLN A 10 -5.27 6.23 8.08
N LEU A 11 -4.49 7.32 7.99
CA LEU A 11 -3.06 7.26 7.71
C LEU A 11 -2.33 6.46 8.79
N ARG A 12 -2.59 6.75 10.06
CA ARG A 12 -2.00 6.01 11.19
C ARG A 12 -2.34 4.52 11.15
N LEU A 13 -3.59 4.17 10.83
CA LEU A 13 -4.02 2.77 10.71
C LEU A 13 -3.33 2.06 9.54
N LYS A 14 -3.19 2.72 8.39
CA LYS A 14 -2.46 2.17 7.22
C LYS A 14 -0.99 1.90 7.51
N LEU A 15 -0.37 2.72 8.36
CA LEU A 15 1.00 2.53 8.83
C LEU A 15 1.11 1.42 9.89
N GLY A 16 0.00 0.98 10.48
CA GLY A 16 -0.02 0.03 11.59
C GLY A 16 0.52 0.62 12.90
N TRP A 17 0.57 1.95 13.03
CA TRP A 17 1.19 2.60 14.18
C TRP A 17 0.21 2.81 15.33
N SER A 18 0.73 2.64 16.54
CA SER A 18 0.05 3.07 17.76
C SER A 18 -0.02 4.60 17.84
N ARG A 19 -0.98 5.15 18.62
CA ARG A 19 -1.07 6.60 18.84
C ARG A 19 0.22 7.19 19.44
N ALA A 20 0.93 6.41 20.26
CA ALA A 20 2.19 6.83 20.87
C ALA A 20 3.34 6.90 19.84
N GLU A 21 3.42 5.96 18.89
CA GLU A 21 4.39 6.02 17.80
C GLU A 21 4.09 7.17 16.85
N PHE A 22 2.82 7.36 16.52
CA PHE A 22 2.37 8.47 15.69
C PHE A 22 2.70 9.82 16.34
N GLY A 23 2.46 9.96 17.65
CA GLY A 23 2.85 11.13 18.42
C GLY A 23 4.35 11.37 18.41
N ARG A 24 5.16 10.34 18.71
CA ARG A 24 6.63 10.44 18.67
C ARG A 24 7.14 10.90 17.30
N ARG A 25 6.53 10.43 16.21
CA ARG A 25 6.94 10.85 14.86
C ARG A 25 6.60 12.31 14.57
N LEU A 26 5.43 12.78 15.03
CA LEU A 26 4.96 14.15 14.85
C LEU A 26 5.49 15.14 15.91
N GLY A 27 6.26 14.67 16.90
CA GLY A 27 6.69 15.49 18.03
C GLY A 27 5.55 15.85 18.99
N LEU A 28 4.47 15.08 18.99
CA LEU A 28 3.29 15.28 19.82
C LEU A 28 3.23 14.25 20.96
N ASN A 29 2.70 14.67 22.09
CA ASN A 29 2.32 13.77 23.18
C ASN A 29 1.02 13.02 22.83
N LEU A 30 0.72 11.93 23.56
CA LEU A 30 -0.50 11.14 23.39
C LEU A 30 -1.77 12.00 23.38
N ASP A 31 -1.91 12.95 24.33
CA ASP A 31 -3.03 13.90 24.39
C ASP A 31 -3.13 14.78 23.13
N GLY A 32 -1.99 15.23 22.61
CA GLY A 32 -1.93 15.99 21.36
C GLY A 32 -2.42 15.18 20.17
N VAL A 33 -2.08 13.88 20.11
CA VAL A 33 -2.59 12.97 19.07
C VAL A 33 -4.10 12.74 19.21
N TYR A 34 -4.63 12.63 20.44
CA TYR A 34 -6.08 12.53 20.64
C TYR A 34 -6.81 13.76 20.13
N LYS A 35 -6.36 14.96 20.50
CA LYS A 35 -6.96 16.22 20.03
C LYS A 35 -6.82 16.39 18.52
N LEU A 36 -5.73 15.89 17.94
CA LEU A 36 -5.51 15.88 16.50
C LEU A 36 -6.50 14.96 15.77
N GLU A 37 -6.70 13.73 16.28
CA GLU A 37 -7.66 12.75 15.74
C GLU A 37 -9.13 13.14 16.02
N ASP A 38 -9.39 14.03 16.98
CA ASP A 38 -10.70 14.59 17.27
C ASP A 38 -11.00 15.85 16.44
N GLY A 39 -9.96 16.48 15.87
CA GLY A 39 -10.07 17.74 15.14
C GLY A 39 -10.06 18.98 16.04
N ALA A 40 -9.80 18.81 17.34
CA ALA A 40 -9.66 19.87 18.32
C ALA A 40 -8.28 20.55 18.31
N LEU A 41 -7.27 19.95 17.66
CA LEU A 41 -5.92 20.51 17.55
C LEU A 41 -5.72 21.28 16.24
N LEU A 42 -5.16 22.49 16.35
CA LEU A 42 -4.70 23.24 15.18
C LEU A 42 -3.45 22.59 14.58
N LEU A 43 -3.55 22.26 13.29
CA LEU A 43 -2.45 21.74 12.49
C LEU A 43 -1.45 22.85 12.19
N SER A 44 -0.26 22.79 12.81
CA SER A 44 0.84 23.70 12.47
C SER A 44 1.47 23.30 11.13
N ALA A 45 2.16 24.25 10.48
CA ALA A 45 2.83 24.00 9.21
C ALA A 45 3.81 22.81 9.28
N ALA A 46 4.52 22.64 10.41
CA ALA A 46 5.43 21.52 10.63
C ALA A 46 4.70 20.17 10.69
N ILE A 47 3.52 20.12 11.33
CA ILE A 47 2.72 18.89 11.39
C ILE A 47 2.15 18.56 10.01
N LEU A 48 1.72 19.57 9.26
CA LEU A 48 1.22 19.38 7.89
C LEU A 48 2.30 18.81 6.96
N ASP A 49 3.52 19.34 7.04
CA ASP A 49 4.67 18.87 6.26
C ASP A 49 5.03 17.41 6.59
N GLU A 50 5.05 17.04 7.87
CA GLU A 50 5.32 15.65 8.27
C GLU A 50 4.17 14.70 7.86
N LEU A 51 2.92 15.12 7.93
CA LEU A 51 1.78 14.32 7.47
C LEU A 51 1.84 14.05 5.96
N ASP A 52 2.25 15.04 5.17
CA ASP A 52 2.41 14.91 3.72
C ASP A 52 3.50 13.89 3.36
N LYS A 53 4.67 13.98 4.01
CA LYS A 53 5.77 13.01 3.85
C LYS A 53 5.35 11.59 4.23
N LEU A 54 4.58 11.44 5.31
CA LEU A 54 4.06 10.13 5.73
C LEU A 54 3.09 9.57 4.70
N GLN A 55 2.23 10.41 4.12
CA GLN A 55 1.32 10.00 3.06
C GLN A 55 2.07 9.55 1.81
N GLU A 56 3.05 10.34 1.35
CA GLU A 56 3.88 10.01 0.19
C GLU A 56 4.61 8.68 0.40
N SER A 57 5.14 8.46 1.60
CA SER A 57 5.78 7.19 1.96
C SER A 57 4.81 6.02 1.80
N VAL A 58 3.60 6.12 2.36
CA VAL A 58 2.57 5.07 2.23
C VAL A 58 2.20 4.80 0.77
N GLU A 59 2.05 5.86 -0.04
CA GLU A 59 1.72 5.73 -1.45
C GLU A 59 2.85 5.08 -2.26
N SER A 60 4.09 5.46 -1.97
CA SER A 60 5.29 4.88 -2.60
C SER A 60 5.43 3.39 -2.27
N TYR A 61 5.29 3.01 -1.00
CA TYR A 61 5.28 1.60 -0.59
C TYR A 61 4.14 0.82 -1.25
N SER A 62 2.92 1.39 -1.27
CA SER A 62 1.76 0.78 -1.91
C SER A 62 1.99 0.56 -3.41
N ARG A 63 2.60 1.52 -4.10
CA ARG A 63 2.95 1.42 -5.53
C ARG A 63 4.01 0.34 -5.78
N GLY A 64 5.02 0.26 -4.93
CA GLY A 64 6.05 -0.79 -4.98
C GLY A 64 5.47 -2.20 -4.80
N ILE A 65 4.54 -2.37 -3.85
CA ILE A 65 3.84 -3.65 -3.64
C ILE A 65 2.99 -4.01 -4.85
N LYS A 66 2.22 -3.07 -5.41
CA LYS A 66 1.42 -3.30 -6.63
C LYS A 66 2.28 -3.71 -7.81
N TYR A 67 3.43 -3.08 -8.00
CA TYR A 67 4.35 -3.42 -9.07
C TYR A 67 4.92 -4.84 -8.91
N LYS A 68 5.35 -5.20 -7.69
CA LYS A 68 5.82 -6.58 -7.40
C LYS A 68 4.74 -7.63 -7.59
N ALA A 69 3.51 -7.36 -7.13
CA ALA A 69 2.38 -8.26 -7.33
C ALA A 69 2.03 -8.43 -8.81
N SER A 70 1.99 -7.32 -9.58
CA SER A 70 1.71 -7.37 -11.01
C SER A 70 2.82 -8.08 -11.81
N ALA A 71 4.08 -7.92 -11.41
CA ALA A 71 5.19 -8.69 -11.98
C ALA A 71 5.01 -10.19 -11.70
N ALA A 72 4.72 -10.58 -10.45
CA ALA A 72 4.48 -11.97 -10.07
C ALA A 72 3.30 -12.59 -10.83
N SER A 73 2.17 -11.89 -10.95
CA SER A 73 1.00 -12.37 -11.72
C SER A 73 1.30 -12.52 -13.21
N LYS A 74 2.18 -11.68 -13.79
CA LYS A 74 2.61 -11.81 -15.20
C LYS A 74 3.50 -13.03 -15.42
N PHE A 75 4.40 -13.34 -14.50
CA PHE A 75 5.21 -14.56 -14.57
C PHE A 75 4.35 -15.80 -14.41
N GLN A 76 3.43 -15.82 -13.44
CA GLN A 76 2.55 -16.95 -13.20
C GLN A 76 1.62 -17.23 -14.40
N ASN A 77 1.07 -16.19 -15.02
CA ASN A 77 0.28 -16.35 -16.25
C ASN A 77 1.13 -16.82 -17.44
N LYS A 78 2.36 -16.31 -17.62
CA LYS A 78 3.25 -16.81 -18.69
C LYS A 78 3.61 -18.27 -18.53
N SER A 79 3.93 -18.70 -17.30
CA SER A 79 4.21 -20.11 -17.00
C SER A 79 3.00 -21.00 -17.25
N MET A 80 1.80 -20.54 -16.89
CA MET A 80 0.56 -21.28 -17.15
C MET A 80 0.23 -21.35 -18.66
N THR A 81 0.45 -20.27 -19.40
CA THR A 81 0.24 -20.24 -20.86
C THR A 81 1.21 -21.19 -21.58
N GLN A 82 2.47 -21.27 -21.13
CA GLN A 82 3.47 -22.12 -21.76
C GLN A 82 3.27 -23.61 -21.47
N ALA A 83 2.73 -23.97 -20.31
CA ALA A 83 2.30 -25.35 -20.03
C ALA A 83 1.19 -25.75 -21.01
N THR A 84 0.06 -25.01 -21.02
CA THR A 84 -1.09 -25.33 -21.89
C THR A 84 -0.73 -25.44 -23.37
N SER A 85 0.15 -24.58 -23.90
CA SER A 85 0.55 -24.69 -25.31
C SER A 85 1.37 -25.95 -25.61
N ARG A 86 2.19 -26.42 -24.68
CA ARG A 86 3.06 -27.59 -24.87
C ARG A 86 2.26 -28.89 -24.79
N ASP A 87 1.29 -28.95 -23.88
CA ASP A 87 0.36 -30.08 -23.76
C ASP A 87 -0.58 -30.19 -24.99
N LEU A 88 -0.97 -29.06 -25.61
CA LEU A 88 -1.80 -29.07 -26.84
C LEU A 88 -1.02 -29.49 -28.10
N GLU A 89 0.28 -29.21 -28.16
CA GLU A 89 1.14 -29.58 -29.30
C GLU A 89 1.47 -31.08 -29.31
N GLU A 90 1.62 -31.70 -28.13
CA GLU A 90 1.83 -33.15 -27.97
C GLU A 90 0.61 -33.97 -28.41
N ILE A 91 -0.60 -33.56 -27.99
CA ILE A 91 -1.86 -34.22 -28.36
C ILE A 91 -2.13 -34.15 -29.88
N ALA A 92 -1.78 -33.03 -30.54
CA ALA A 92 -1.97 -32.89 -31.98
C ALA A 92 -1.09 -33.86 -32.79
N LEU A 93 0.17 -34.05 -32.38
CA LEU A 93 1.13 -34.92 -33.07
C LEU A 93 0.82 -36.42 -32.90
N GLU A 94 0.21 -36.83 -31.77
CA GLU A 94 -0.26 -38.21 -31.56
C GLU A 94 -1.51 -38.56 -32.38
N THR A 95 -2.33 -37.58 -32.78
CA THR A 95 -3.53 -37.82 -33.59
C THR A 95 -3.26 -37.94 -35.10
N GLU A 96 -2.12 -37.43 -35.59
CA GLU A 96 -1.73 -37.52 -37.01
C GLU A 96 -0.87 -38.75 -37.35
N THR A 97 -0.44 -39.54 -36.36
CA THR A 97 0.45 -40.71 -36.54
C THR A 97 -0.23 -42.07 -36.39
N LYS A 98 -1.57 -42.14 -36.45
CA LYS A 98 -2.33 -43.39 -36.30
C LYS A 98 -3.24 -43.72 -37.47
#